data_AF-A0A0P6Y3K2-F1
#
_entry.id   AF-A0A0P6Y3K2-F1
#
_cell.length_a   1.000
_cell.length_b   1.000
_cell.length_c   1.000
_cell.angle_alpha   90.00
_cell.angle_beta   90.00
_cell.angle_gamma   90.00
#
_symmetry.space_group_name_H-M   'P 1'
#
loop_
_entity.id
_entity.type
_entity.pdbx_description
1 polymer ?
#
loop_
_entity_poly.entity_id
_entity_poly.type
_entity_poly.pdbx_seq_one_letter_code
_entity_poly.pdbx_strand_id
1 'polypeptide(L)'
;MASLLLTNLLLSAPFLALWSIGGIMAVLWRKRLTKAVFLLALIGCALHLLHTLTFGLFGSALPMMMMQGRSPTSQITMVSAGVGMIGQLLNLIASALLVAAIFAGRNAAVFAQD
;
A
#
# COMPACT_ATOMS: atom_id res chain seq x y z
N MET A 1 -4.30 -22.28 8.93
CA MET A 1 -3.55 -21.00 8.88
C MET A 1 -2.63 -20.92 7.66
N ALA A 2 -1.75 -21.89 7.42
CA ALA A 2 -0.83 -21.86 6.25
C ALA A 2 -1.55 -21.77 4.89
N SER A 3 -2.65 -22.51 4.68
CA SER A 3 -3.46 -22.43 3.46
C SER A 3 -4.06 -21.03 3.23
N LEU A 4 -4.42 -20.34 4.31
CA LEU A 4 -5.07 -19.05 4.24
C LEU A 4 -4.08 -17.91 4.00
N LEU A 5 -2.89 -17.99 4.60
CA LEU A 5 -1.77 -17.12 4.26
C LEU A 5 -1.38 -17.27 2.79
N LEU A 6 -1.33 -18.50 2.28
CA LEU A 6 -1.05 -18.75 0.86
C LEU A 6 -2.14 -18.16 -0.04
N THR A 7 -3.42 -18.34 0.29
CA THR A 7 -4.53 -17.73 -0.46
C THR A 7 -4.45 -16.20 -0.44
N ASN A 8 -4.24 -15.58 0.72
CA ASN A 8 -4.09 -14.14 0.84
C ASN A 8 -2.87 -13.62 0.08
N LEU A 9 -1.77 -14.38 0.06
CA LEU A 9 -0.57 -14.06 -0.71
C LEU A 9 -0.86 -14.10 -2.21
N LEU A 10 -1.54 -15.11 -2.70
CA LEU A 10 -1.92 -15.22 -4.12
C LEU A 10 -2.86 -14.09 -4.55
N LEU A 11 -3.83 -13.72 -3.70
CA LEU A 11 -4.73 -12.59 -3.94
C LEU A 11 -3.98 -11.24 -3.92
N SER A 12 -2.94 -11.13 -3.09
CA SER A 12 -2.14 -9.91 -2.94
C SER A 12 -0.98 -9.81 -3.93
N ALA A 13 -0.59 -10.92 -4.58
CA ALA A 13 0.57 -11.01 -5.45
C ALA A 13 0.58 -10.00 -6.62
N PRO A 14 -0.54 -9.74 -7.32
CA PRO A 14 -0.58 -8.73 -8.39
C PRO A 14 -0.25 -7.32 -7.88
N PHE A 15 -0.76 -6.97 -6.69
CA PHE A 15 -0.49 -5.68 -6.08
C PHE A 15 0.95 -5.57 -5.60
N LEU A 16 1.49 -6.64 -4.98
CA LEU A 16 2.91 -6.68 -4.60
C LEU A 16 3.81 -6.46 -5.82
N ALA A 17 3.53 -7.18 -6.93
CA ALA A 17 4.27 -7.00 -8.18
C ALA A 17 4.17 -5.57 -8.71
N LEU A 18 2.96 -4.99 -8.75
CA LEU A 18 2.73 -3.62 -9.20
C LEU A 18 3.57 -2.61 -8.41
N TRP A 19 3.52 -2.66 -7.08
CA TRP A 19 4.22 -1.70 -6.23
C TRP A 19 5.73 -1.92 -6.23
N SER A 20 6.20 -3.17 -6.34
CA SER A 20 7.62 -3.47 -6.53
C SER A 20 8.14 -2.95 -7.87
N ILE A 21 7.41 -3.15 -8.97
CA ILE A 21 7.77 -2.62 -10.29
C ILE A 21 7.81 -1.10 -10.27
N GLY A 22 6.81 -0.45 -9.65
CA GLY A 22 6.77 1.01 -9.46
C GLY A 22 7.99 1.53 -8.70
N GLY A 23 8.36 0.88 -7.60
CA GLY A 23 9.56 1.21 -6.82
C GLY A 23 10.86 1.02 -7.63
N ILE A 24 10.99 -0.09 -8.35
CA ILE A 24 12.16 -0.35 -9.23
C ILE A 24 12.26 0.73 -10.31
N MET A 25 11.15 1.09 -10.95
CA MET A 25 11.13 2.15 -11.97
C MET A 25 11.53 3.50 -11.39
N ALA A 26 11.05 3.86 -10.20
CA ALA A 26 11.46 5.09 -9.51
C ALA A 26 12.98 5.12 -9.27
N VAL A 27 13.58 4.00 -8.88
CA VAL A 27 15.03 3.88 -8.67
C VAL A 27 15.81 3.95 -9.97
N LEU A 28 15.38 3.25 -11.02
CA LEU A 28 16.02 3.28 -12.34
C LEU A 28 16.00 4.68 -12.95
N TRP A 29 14.92 5.44 -12.70
CA TRP A 29 14.78 6.82 -13.18
C TRP A 29 15.26 7.88 -12.19
N ARG A 30 15.94 7.51 -11.09
CA ARG A 30 16.47 8.45 -10.10
C ARG A 30 17.23 9.62 -10.71
N LYS A 31 18.02 9.39 -11.77
CA LYS A 31 18.82 10.43 -12.43
C LYS A 31 17.99 11.42 -13.26
N ARG A 32 16.77 11.06 -13.66
CA ARG A 32 15.86 11.88 -14.47
C ARG A 32 14.79 12.58 -13.63
N LEU A 33 14.60 12.17 -12.38
CA LEU A 33 13.60 12.73 -11.47
C LEU A 33 14.21 13.79 -10.57
N THR A 34 13.43 14.81 -10.21
CA THR A 34 13.80 15.70 -9.10
C THR A 34 13.79 14.91 -7.79
N LYS A 35 14.58 15.35 -6.81
CA LYS A 35 14.65 14.70 -5.48
C LYS A 35 13.26 14.55 -4.84
N ALA A 36 12.41 15.56 -4.98
CA ALA A 36 11.05 15.55 -4.44
C ALA A 36 10.17 14.48 -5.09
N VAL A 37 10.15 14.40 -6.43
CA VAL A 37 9.34 13.41 -7.16
C VAL A 37 9.80 12.00 -6.86
N PHE A 38 11.12 11.78 -6.83
CA PHE A 38 11.70 10.48 -6.49
C PHE A 38 11.28 10.03 -5.08
N LEU A 39 11.39 10.90 -4.07
CA LEU A 39 11.02 10.57 -2.70
C LEU A 39 9.53 10.29 -2.55
N LEU A 40 8.66 11.13 -3.15
CA LEU A 40 7.22 10.93 -3.10
C LEU A 40 6.81 9.60 -3.75
N ALA A 41 7.38 9.27 -4.92
CA ALA A 41 7.12 8.00 -5.60
C ALA A 41 7.62 6.80 -4.80
N LEU A 42 8.82 6.89 -4.23
CA LEU A 42 9.43 5.81 -3.45
C LEU A 42 8.65 5.55 -2.15
N ILE A 43 8.30 6.60 -1.41
CA ILE A 43 7.52 6.49 -0.17
C ILE A 43 6.11 5.98 -0.48
N GLY A 44 5.47 6.47 -1.55
CA GLY A 44 4.16 5.99 -1.99
C GLY A 44 4.17 4.49 -2.32
N CYS A 45 5.16 4.03 -3.09
CA CYS A 45 5.31 2.60 -3.41
C CYS A 45 5.63 1.76 -2.16
N ALA A 46 6.49 2.27 -1.26
CA ALA A 46 6.84 1.58 -0.03
C ALA A 46 5.65 1.44 0.92
N LEU A 47 4.82 2.48 1.07
CA LEU A 47 3.60 2.41 1.88
C LEU A 47 2.56 1.47 1.28
N HIS A 48 2.43 1.45 -0.06
CA HIS A 48 1.56 0.49 -0.73
C HIS A 48 2.05 -0.95 -0.52
N LEU A 49 3.35 -1.21 -0.61
CA LEU A 49 3.94 -2.53 -0.28
C LEU A 49 3.65 -2.91 1.17
N LEU A 50 3.89 -1.99 2.12
CA LEU A 50 3.61 -2.21 3.53
C LEU A 50 2.12 -2.53 3.73
N HIS A 51 1.23 -1.75 3.12
CA HIS A 51 -0.22 -1.94 3.22
C HIS A 51 -0.65 -3.32 2.66
N THR A 52 -0.17 -3.70 1.48
CA THR A 52 -0.47 -5.00 0.89
C THR A 52 0.10 -6.16 1.72
N LEU A 53 1.30 -6.02 2.29
CA LEU A 53 1.89 -7.04 3.17
C LEU A 53 1.15 -7.16 4.51
N THR A 54 0.77 -6.06 5.12
CA THR A 54 0.15 -6.05 6.45
C THR A 54 -1.34 -6.35 6.39
N PHE A 55 -2.10 -5.59 5.61
CA PHE A 55 -3.55 -5.73 5.54
C PHE A 55 -3.98 -6.79 4.52
N GLY A 56 -3.24 -6.95 3.42
CA GLY A 56 -3.53 -7.99 2.42
C GLY A 56 -3.23 -9.40 2.94
N LEU A 57 -2.12 -9.60 3.67
CA LEU A 57 -1.78 -10.92 4.21
C LEU A 57 -2.40 -11.19 5.59
N PHE A 58 -2.37 -10.21 6.49
CA PHE A 58 -2.74 -10.38 7.89
C PHE A 58 -3.99 -9.63 8.33
N GLY A 59 -4.62 -8.83 7.45
CA GLY A 59 -5.80 -8.03 7.80
C GLY A 59 -7.00 -8.86 8.30
N SER A 60 -7.08 -10.13 7.88
CA SER A 60 -8.11 -11.07 8.36
C SER A 60 -7.68 -11.95 9.52
N ALA A 61 -6.41 -11.88 9.96
CA ALA A 61 -5.90 -12.75 11.03
C ALA A 61 -6.58 -12.46 12.37
N LEU A 62 -6.70 -11.18 12.75
CA LEU A 62 -7.34 -10.75 14.00
C LEU A 62 -8.82 -11.17 14.07
N PRO A 63 -9.69 -10.81 13.08
CA PRO A 63 -11.08 -11.27 13.07
C PRO A 63 -11.22 -12.79 13.14
N MET A 64 -10.32 -13.52 12.48
CA MET A 64 -10.37 -14.98 12.43
C MET A 64 -9.99 -15.63 13.75
N MET A 65 -9.00 -15.10 14.46
CA MET A 65 -8.68 -15.54 15.83
C MET A 65 -9.87 -15.30 16.77
N MET A 66 -10.58 -14.18 16.64
CA MET A 66 -11.79 -13.89 17.42
C MET A 66 -12.95 -14.83 17.08
N MET A 67 -13.15 -15.16 15.79
CA MET A 67 -14.13 -16.16 15.37
C MET A 67 -13.83 -17.54 15.98
N GLN A 68 -12.57 -17.97 15.97
CA GLN A 68 -12.14 -19.23 16.58
C GLN A 68 -12.33 -19.23 18.11
N GLY A 69 -12.09 -18.08 18.75
CA GLY A 69 -12.34 -17.84 20.17
C GLY A 69 -13.82 -17.69 20.54
N ARG A 70 -14.76 -17.85 19.59
CA ARG A 70 -16.20 -17.67 19.77
C ARG A 70 -16.58 -16.29 20.33
N SER A 71 -15.81 -15.26 20.01
CA SER A 71 -16.14 -13.89 20.38
C SER A 71 -17.50 -13.47 19.77
N PRO A 72 -18.25 -12.57 20.42
CA PRO A 72 -19.51 -12.08 19.88
C PRO A 72 -19.33 -11.46 18.50
N THR A 73 -20.27 -11.72 17.58
CA THR A 73 -20.22 -11.21 16.20
C THR A 73 -20.09 -9.68 16.15
N SER A 74 -20.72 -8.96 17.10
CA SER A 74 -20.61 -7.51 17.22
C SER A 74 -19.17 -7.03 17.45
N GLN A 75 -18.39 -7.74 18.27
CA GLN A 75 -16.99 -7.41 18.51
C GLN A 75 -16.11 -7.72 17.29
N ILE A 76 -16.36 -8.85 16.61
CA ILE A 76 -15.63 -9.22 15.40
C ILE A 76 -15.85 -8.17 14.30
N THR A 77 -17.09 -7.71 14.12
CA THR A 77 -17.43 -6.65 13.15
C THR A 77 -16.74 -5.34 13.50
N MET A 78 -16.73 -4.94 14.77
CA MET A 78 -16.07 -3.71 15.22
C MET A 78 -14.55 -3.75 14.95
N VAL A 79 -13.89 -4.86 15.29
CA VAL A 79 -12.45 -5.03 15.04
C VAL A 79 -12.15 -5.06 13.54
N SER A 80 -12.96 -5.77 12.76
CA SER A 80 -12.81 -5.82 11.29
C SER A 80 -12.96 -4.44 10.66
N ALA A 81 -13.92 -3.64 11.13
CA ALA A 81 -14.12 -2.27 10.67
C ALA A 81 -12.93 -1.37 11.05
N GLY A 82 -12.41 -1.49 12.27
CA GLY A 82 -11.23 -0.73 12.72
C GLY A 82 -9.98 -1.05 11.89
N VAL A 83 -9.67 -2.34 11.71
CA VAL A 83 -8.54 -2.79 10.88
C VAL A 83 -8.72 -2.32 9.43
N GLY A 84 -9.94 -2.43 8.89
CA GLY A 84 -10.28 -1.96 7.54
C GLY A 84 -10.09 -0.45 7.38
N MET A 85 -10.54 0.35 8.35
CA MET A 85 -10.40 1.81 8.33
C MET A 85 -8.93 2.24 8.33
N ILE A 86 -8.10 1.64 9.18
CA ILE A 86 -6.65 1.92 9.24
C ILE A 86 -5.98 1.55 7.92
N GLY A 87 -6.32 0.38 7.35
CA GLY A 87 -5.83 -0.04 6.04
C GLY A 87 -6.17 0.98 4.95
N GLN A 88 -7.45 1.40 4.87
CA GLN A 88 -7.87 2.40 3.88
C GLN A 88 -7.20 3.76 4.07
N LEU A 89 -6.94 4.19 5.31
CA LEU A 89 -6.21 5.43 5.57
C LEU A 89 -4.78 5.35 5.04
N LEU A 90 -4.07 4.25 5.26
CA LEU A 90 -2.73 4.03 4.72
C LEU A 90 -2.74 3.98 3.19
N ASN A 91 -3.72 3.29 2.61
CA ASN A 91 -3.91 3.23 1.16
C ASN A 91 -4.16 4.62 0.55
N LEU A 92 -4.95 5.46 1.22
CA LEU A 92 -5.22 6.84 0.82
C LEU A 92 -3.93 7.69 0.88
N ILE A 93 -3.16 7.60 1.96
CA ILE A 93 -1.89 8.32 2.10
C ILE A 93 -0.91 7.90 0.99
N ALA A 94 -0.75 6.59 0.78
CA ALA A 94 0.14 6.06 -0.25
C ALA A 94 -0.25 6.56 -1.65
N SER A 95 -1.55 6.54 -1.98
CA SER A 95 -2.08 7.02 -3.25
C SER A 95 -1.91 8.53 -3.41
N ALA A 96 -2.15 9.32 -2.36
CA ALA A 96 -1.96 10.77 -2.39
C ALA A 96 -0.50 11.15 -2.66
N LEU A 97 0.47 10.42 -2.11
CA LEU A 97 1.90 10.64 -2.39
C LEU A 97 2.26 10.36 -3.86
N LEU A 98 1.70 9.30 -4.46
CA LEU A 98 1.89 9.01 -5.88
C LEU A 98 1.27 10.10 -6.76
N VAL A 99 0.07 10.57 -6.43
CA VAL A 99 -0.55 11.70 -7.13
C VAL A 99 0.31 12.96 -7.00
N ALA A 100 0.80 13.28 -5.79
CA ALA A 100 1.70 14.40 -5.57
C ALA A 100 3.00 14.29 -6.38
N ALA A 101 3.57 13.09 -6.52
CA ALA A 101 4.74 12.85 -7.38
C ALA A 101 4.45 13.19 -8.85
N ILE A 102 3.28 12.83 -9.37
CA ILE A 102 2.88 13.15 -10.76
C ILE A 102 2.80 14.66 -10.98
N PHE A 103 2.14 15.39 -10.08
CA PHE A 103 2.00 16.85 -10.21
C PHE A 103 3.34 17.57 -10.00
N ALA A 104 4.16 17.14 -9.04
CA ALA A 104 5.50 17.69 -8.84
C ALA A 104 6.41 17.45 -10.07
N GLY A 105 6.26 16.29 -10.73
CA GLY A 105 7.01 15.96 -11.95
C GLY A 105 6.60 16.81 -13.16
N ARG A 106 5.30 17.09 -13.31
CA ARG A 106 4.80 17.99 -14.35
C ARG A 106 5.35 19.41 -14.22
N ASN A 107 5.34 19.97 -13.02
CA ASN A 107 5.88 21.31 -12.80
C ASN A 107 7.38 21.37 -13.10
N ALA A 108 8.15 20.36 -12.67
CA ALA A 108 9.58 20.29 -12.97
C ALA A 108 9.90 20.19 -14.47
N ALA A 109 9.04 19.56 -15.27
CA ALA A 109 9.21 19.48 -16.73
C ALA A 109 8.91 20.81 -17.43
N VAL A 110 7.95 21.60 -16.92
CA VAL A 110 7.60 22.92 -17.47
C VAL A 110 8.76 23.92 -17.23
N PHE A 111 9.32 23.97 -16.02
CA PHE A 111 10.42 24.88 -15.70
C PHE A 111 11.78 24.51 -16.33
N ALA A 112 11.90 23.36 -16.99
CA ALA A 112 13.10 22.96 -17.71
C ALA A 112 13.08 23.36 -19.20
N GLN A 113 11.98 23.94 -19.69
CA GLN A 113 11.81 24.39 -21.07
C GLN A 113 11.92 25.92 -21.24
N ASP A 114 12.12 26.65 -20.15
CA ASP A 114 12.45 28.09 -20.11
C ASP A 114 13.95 28.29 -19.90
#